data_AF-A0A957CBZ1-F1
#
_entry.id   AF-A0A957CBZ1-F1
#
_cell.length_a   1.000
_cell.length_b   1.000
_cell.length_c   1.000
_cell.angle_alpha   90.00
_cell.angle_beta   90.00
_cell.angle_gamma   90.00
#
_symmetry.space_group_name_H-M   'P 1'
#
loop_
_entity.id
_entity.type
_entity.pdbx_description
1 polymer ?
#
loop_
_entity_poly.entity_id
_entity_poly.type
_entity_poly.pdbx_seq_one_letter_code
_entity_poly.pdbx_strand_id
1 'polypeptide(L)'
;MNRIKQLIQLKQKDEPQEKGQSIVLIALMMVAIIAFVGIAIDVGFIFARGSQLQSAIDSAALAGVVELSGWTPGNLPLENAARTKSAQFLNANNMPISVTNSLNDPNNLDVSTTILGATQYAVTATWPVETYFLKVL
;
A
#
# COMPACT_ATOMS: atom_id res chain seq x y z
N MET A 1 -32.21 -59.11 -35.36
CA MET A 1 -32.34 -57.82 -34.64
C MET A 1 -31.81 -57.84 -33.20
N ASN A 2 -31.71 -59.00 -32.53
CA ASN A 2 -31.31 -59.05 -31.10
C ASN A 2 -29.82 -58.77 -30.83
N ARG A 3 -28.92 -59.06 -31.78
CA ARG A 3 -27.47 -58.78 -31.66
C ARG A 3 -27.15 -57.29 -31.58
N ILE A 4 -27.92 -56.44 -32.26
CA ILE A 4 -27.73 -54.98 -32.25
C ILE A 4 -28.10 -54.41 -30.88
N LYS A 5 -29.16 -54.93 -30.25
CA LYS A 5 -29.54 -54.55 -28.88
C LYS A 5 -28.48 -54.93 -27.84
N GLN A 6 -27.83 -56.08 -28.03
CA GLN A 6 -26.71 -56.51 -27.17
C GLN A 6 -25.47 -55.61 -27.32
N LEU A 7 -25.13 -55.19 -28.54
CA LEU A 7 -23.99 -54.28 -28.76
C LEU A 7 -24.21 -52.90 -28.14
N ILE A 8 -25.45 -52.41 -28.14
CA ILE A 8 -25.81 -51.13 -27.49
C ILE A 8 -25.78 -51.27 -25.95
N GLN A 9 -26.27 -52.38 -25.40
CA GLN A 9 -26.22 -52.65 -23.96
C GLN A 9 -24.80 -52.85 -23.43
N LEU A 10 -23.90 -53.44 -24.22
CA LEU A 10 -22.49 -53.59 -23.85
C LEU A 10 -21.75 -52.24 -23.87
N LYS A 11 -22.09 -51.33 -24.79
CA LYS A 11 -21.53 -49.98 -24.83
C LYS A 11 -22.00 -49.09 -23.67
N GLN A 12 -23.17 -49.36 -23.10
CA GLN A 12 -23.70 -48.61 -21.95
C GLN A 12 -23.18 -49.10 -20.60
N LYS A 13 -22.54 -50.27 -20.53
CA LYS A 13 -22.27 -50.94 -19.25
C LYS A 13 -20.96 -50.53 -18.57
N ASP A 14 -19.96 -50.01 -19.28
CA ASP A 14 -18.64 -49.81 -18.67
C ASP A 14 -18.00 -48.46 -19.04
N GLU A 15 -18.48 -47.37 -18.45
CA GLU A 15 -17.57 -46.34 -17.95
C GLU A 15 -18.02 -45.92 -16.54
N PRO A 16 -17.22 -46.19 -15.49
CA PRO A 16 -17.46 -45.60 -14.18
C PRO A 16 -17.48 -44.08 -14.34
N GLN A 17 -18.56 -43.45 -13.88
CA GLN A 17 -18.75 -42.02 -13.98
C GLN A 17 -17.74 -41.28 -13.07
N GLU A 18 -16.57 -40.98 -13.60
CA GLU A 18 -15.61 -39.97 -13.10
C GLU A 18 -16.18 -38.52 -13.19
N LYS A 19 -17.51 -38.36 -13.33
CA LYS A 19 -18.17 -37.08 -13.63
C LYS A 19 -18.38 -36.17 -12.41
N GLY A 20 -18.00 -36.62 -11.21
CA GLY A 20 -18.14 -35.86 -9.96
C GLY A 20 -16.84 -35.26 -9.41
N GLN A 21 -15.67 -35.73 -9.82
CA GLN A 21 -14.41 -35.23 -9.26
C GLN A 21 -14.04 -33.84 -9.79
N SER A 22 -14.33 -33.59 -11.07
CA SER A 22 -14.01 -32.31 -11.72
C SER A 22 -14.70 -31.13 -11.05
N ILE A 23 -15.95 -31.28 -10.59
CA ILE A 23 -16.68 -30.20 -9.91
C ILE A 23 -16.07 -29.86 -8.54
N VAL A 24 -15.55 -30.85 -7.82
CA VAL A 24 -14.84 -30.65 -6.55
C VAL A 24 -13.52 -29.90 -6.80
N LEU A 25 -12.76 -30.32 -7.81
CA LEU A 25 -11.50 -29.66 -8.16
C LEU A 25 -11.74 -28.20 -8.59
N ILE A 26 -12.76 -27.96 -9.42
CA ILE A 26 -13.14 -26.60 -9.85
C ILE A 26 -13.56 -25.75 -8.66
N ALA A 27 -14.35 -26.30 -7.72
CA ALA A 27 -14.74 -25.57 -6.52
C ALA A 27 -13.54 -25.17 -5.66
N LEU A 28 -12.57 -26.07 -5.46
CA LEU A 28 -11.34 -25.76 -4.73
C LEU A 28 -10.48 -24.73 -5.47
N MET A 29 -10.35 -24.85 -6.79
CA MET A 29 -9.61 -23.89 -7.62
C MET A 29 -10.26 -22.49 -7.58
N MET A 30 -11.59 -22.39 -7.54
CA MET A 30 -12.29 -21.12 -7.40
C MET A 30 -11.93 -20.43 -6.08
N VAL A 31 -11.89 -21.17 -4.96
CA VAL A 31 -11.47 -20.63 -3.66
C VAL A 31 -10.02 -20.15 -3.71
N ALA A 32 -9.13 -20.94 -4.31
CA ALA A 32 -7.72 -20.55 -4.48
C ALA A 32 -7.56 -19.28 -5.31
N ILE A 33 -8.29 -19.15 -6.43
CA ILE A 33 -8.26 -17.94 -7.27
C ILE A 33 -8.74 -16.72 -6.48
N ILE A 34 -9.83 -16.84 -5.71
CA ILE A 34 -10.34 -15.74 -4.88
C ILE A 34 -9.30 -15.31 -3.83
N ALA A 35 -8.61 -16.27 -3.20
CA ALA A 35 -7.53 -15.97 -2.27
C ALA A 35 -6.39 -15.18 -2.93
N PHE A 36 -5.93 -15.62 -4.11
CA PHE A 36 -4.89 -14.90 -4.86
C PHE A 36 -5.34 -13.50 -5.31
N VAL A 37 -6.59 -13.34 -5.74
CA VAL A 37 -7.17 -12.04 -6.09
C VAL A 37 -7.20 -11.13 -4.88
N GLY A 38 -7.59 -11.64 -3.71
CA GLY A 38 -7.58 -10.88 -2.46
C GLY A 38 -6.20 -10.35 -2.10
N ILE A 39 -5.17 -11.20 -2.18
CA ILE A 39 -3.77 -10.81 -1.95
C ILE A 39 -3.34 -9.74 -2.97
N ALA A 40 -3.66 -9.93 -4.26
CA ALA A 40 -3.30 -8.98 -5.30
C ALA A 40 -3.92 -7.59 -5.07
N ILE A 41 -5.18 -7.54 -4.63
CA ILE A 41 -5.87 -6.29 -4.32
C ILE A 41 -5.19 -5.57 -3.14
N ASP A 42 -4.94 -6.27 -2.04
CA ASP A 42 -4.35 -5.67 -0.86
C ASP A 42 -2.93 -5.14 -1.13
N VAL A 43 -2.09 -5.91 -1.83
CA VAL A 43 -0.74 -5.46 -2.23
C VAL A 43 -0.83 -4.25 -3.16
N GLY A 44 -1.78 -4.25 -4.10
CA GLY A 44 -2.04 -3.12 -4.98
C GLY A 44 -2.39 -1.84 -4.20
N PHE A 45 -3.24 -1.95 -3.18
CA PHE A 45 -3.58 -0.83 -2.30
C PHE A 45 -2.40 -0.33 -1.48
N ILE A 46 -1.61 -1.24 -0.88
CA ILE A 46 -0.39 -0.87 -0.14
C ILE A 46 0.56 -0.08 -1.02
N PHE A 47 0.79 -0.55 -2.25
CA PHE A 47 1.68 0.13 -3.19
C PHE A 47 1.15 1.51 -3.60
N ALA A 48 -0.14 1.61 -3.95
CA ALA A 48 -0.76 2.88 -4.33
C ALA A 48 -0.71 3.92 -3.19
N ARG A 49 -1.01 3.49 -1.96
CA ARG A 49 -0.92 4.35 -0.76
C ARG A 49 0.51 4.75 -0.45
N GLY A 50 1.47 3.83 -0.60
CA GLY A 50 2.90 4.13 -0.43
C GLY A 50 3.39 5.19 -1.41
N SER A 51 3.01 5.10 -2.68
CA SER A 51 3.35 6.10 -3.71
C SER A 51 2.73 7.48 -3.42
N GLN A 52 1.47 7.51 -2.97
CA GLN A 52 0.80 8.74 -2.54
C GLN A 52 1.51 9.38 -1.34
N LEU A 53 1.87 8.57 -0.35
CA LEU A 53 2.59 9.00 0.85
C LEU A 53 3.95 9.60 0.50
N GLN A 54 4.73 8.90 -0.32
CA GLN A 54 6.06 9.35 -0.72
C GLN A 54 6.00 10.69 -1.48
N SER A 55 5.11 10.80 -2.48
CA SER A 55 4.96 12.03 -3.27
C SER A 55 4.58 13.23 -2.40
N ALA A 56 3.70 13.02 -1.43
CA ALA A 56 3.28 14.06 -0.50
C ALA A 56 4.43 14.49 0.42
N ILE A 57 5.22 13.53 0.94
CA ILE A 57 6.37 13.81 1.82
C ILE A 57 7.47 14.55 1.08
N ASP A 58 7.80 14.15 -0.14
CA ASP A 58 8.81 14.83 -0.96
C ASP A 58 8.40 16.29 -1.23
N SER A 59 7.11 16.51 -1.54
CA SER A 59 6.57 17.86 -1.71
C SER A 59 6.63 18.70 -0.42
N ALA A 60 6.40 18.06 0.73
CA ALA A 60 6.42 18.72 2.04
C ALA A 60 7.84 19.09 2.47
N ALA A 61 8.80 18.20 2.25
CA ALA A 61 10.21 18.44 2.53
C ALA A 61 10.76 19.58 1.66
N LEU A 62 10.44 19.57 0.36
CA LEU A 62 10.86 20.63 -0.56
C LEU A 62 10.21 21.98 -0.21
N ALA A 63 8.95 21.99 0.20
CA ALA A 63 8.27 23.22 0.63
C ALA A 63 8.85 23.77 1.93
N GLY A 64 9.23 22.91 2.88
CA GLY A 64 9.78 23.31 4.16
C GLY A 64 11.23 23.80 4.07
N VAL A 65 12.08 23.13 3.29
CA VAL A 65 13.51 23.48 3.21
C VAL A 65 13.77 24.87 2.64
N VAL A 66 12.88 25.38 1.78
CA VAL A 66 12.98 26.74 1.21
C VAL A 66 12.85 27.81 2.30
N GLU A 67 12.06 27.55 3.35
CA GLU A 67 11.91 28.47 4.49
C GLU A 67 13.14 28.49 5.41
N LEU A 68 14.10 27.58 5.22
CA LEU A 68 15.34 27.49 6.02
C LEU A 68 16.52 28.21 5.37
N SER A 69 16.26 29.08 4.38
CA SER A 69 17.30 29.91 3.78
C SER A 69 17.94 30.83 4.83
N GLY A 70 19.24 30.65 5.08
CA GLY A 70 19.96 31.39 6.12
C GLY A 70 19.69 30.89 7.55
N TRP A 71 19.11 29.70 7.69
CA TRP A 71 18.93 29.07 9.00
C TRP A 71 20.28 28.82 9.70
N THR A 72 20.25 29.00 11.02
CA THR A 72 21.33 28.64 11.94
C THR A 72 20.74 27.84 13.09
N PRO A 73 21.50 26.92 13.72
CA PRO A 73 21.00 26.10 14.82
C PRO A 73 20.32 26.93 15.92
N GLY A 74 19.05 26.63 16.21
CA GLY A 74 18.24 27.33 17.21
C GLY A 74 17.39 28.49 16.68
N ASN A 75 17.33 28.71 15.36
CA ASN A 75 16.44 29.69 14.76
C ASN A 75 14.98 29.18 14.70
N LEU A 76 14.31 29.26 15.85
CA LEU A 76 12.92 28.80 16.03
C LEU A 76 11.92 29.42 15.03
N PRO A 77 12.02 30.71 14.64
CA PRO A 77 11.09 31.29 13.66
C PRO A 77 11.15 30.62 12.29
N LEU A 78 12.35 30.42 11.72
CA LEU A 78 12.52 29.75 10.43
C LEU A 78 12.11 28.28 10.50
N GLU A 79 12.43 27.59 11.60
CA GLU A 79 12.02 26.21 11.84
C GLU A 79 10.48 26.06 11.92
N ASN A 80 9.80 27.04 12.51
CA ASN A 80 8.33 27.04 12.57
C ASN A 80 7.71 27.37 11.20
N ALA A 81 8.32 28.26 10.42
CA ALA A 81 7.90 28.56 9.06
C ALA A 81 8.01 27.32 8.15
N ALA A 82 9.15 26.64 8.20
CA ALA A 82 9.39 25.37 7.48
C ALA A 82 8.33 24.33 7.81
N ARG A 83 8.06 24.10 9.11
CA ARG A 83 7.00 23.17 9.55
C ARG A 83 5.62 23.55 9.03
N THR A 84 5.28 24.83 9.11
CA THR A 84 3.98 25.32 8.64
C THR A 84 3.82 25.11 7.14
N LYS A 85 4.87 25.34 6.35
CA LYS A 85 4.85 25.08 4.90
C LYS A 85 4.74 23.60 4.59
N SER A 86 5.55 22.75 5.23
CA SER A 86 5.46 21.30 5.02
C SER A 86 4.07 20.77 5.36
N ALA A 87 3.47 21.23 6.46
CA ALA A 87 2.10 20.93 6.84
C ALA A 87 1.06 21.33 5.77
N GLN A 88 1.20 22.51 5.15
CA GLN A 88 0.30 22.97 4.09
C GLN A 88 0.36 22.06 2.86
N PHE A 89 1.56 21.63 2.47
CA PHE A 89 1.74 20.75 1.31
C PHE A 89 1.26 19.32 1.57
N LEU A 90 1.39 18.80 2.79
CA LEU A 90 0.79 17.51 3.16
C LEU A 90 -0.73 17.55 3.07
N ASN A 91 -1.35 18.62 3.59
CA ASN A 91 -2.79 18.79 3.51
C ASN A 91 -3.27 18.93 2.05
N ALA A 92 -2.51 19.66 1.22
CA ALA A 92 -2.79 19.76 -0.22
C ALA A 92 -2.74 18.41 -0.95
N ASN A 93 -1.95 17.45 -0.44
CA ASN A 93 -1.89 16.07 -0.95
C ASN A 93 -2.87 15.12 -0.22
N ASN A 94 -3.88 15.66 0.47
CA ASN A 94 -4.89 14.91 1.23
C ASN A 94 -4.30 14.04 2.35
N MET A 95 -3.16 14.44 2.91
CA MET A 95 -2.58 13.79 4.07
C MET A 95 -2.80 14.60 5.36
N PRO A 96 -3.61 14.12 6.32
CA PRO A 96 -3.69 14.66 7.67
C PRO A 96 -2.33 14.76 8.36
N ILE A 97 -2.07 15.91 8.99
CA ILE A 97 -0.89 16.18 9.84
C ILE A 97 -0.67 15.14 10.95
N SER A 98 -1.73 14.49 11.42
CA SER A 98 -1.67 13.46 12.46
C SER A 98 -0.81 12.25 12.10
N VAL A 99 -0.52 12.04 10.81
CA VAL A 99 0.33 10.95 10.32
C VAL A 99 1.81 11.33 10.23
N THR A 100 2.18 12.56 10.58
CA THR A 100 3.56 13.07 10.46
C THR A 100 4.24 13.18 11.81
N ASN A 101 5.19 12.29 12.09
CA ASN A 101 5.88 12.23 13.38
C ASN A 101 6.84 13.42 13.55
N SER A 102 7.44 13.90 12.47
CA SER A 102 8.40 15.03 12.50
C SER A 102 7.73 16.41 12.65
N LEU A 103 6.43 16.54 12.37
CA LEU A 103 5.70 17.80 12.55
C LEU A 103 4.97 17.87 13.92
N ASN A 104 4.70 16.72 14.53
CA ASN A 104 4.00 16.63 15.81
C ASN A 104 4.95 16.64 17.02
N ASP A 105 6.26 16.46 16.82
CA ASP A 105 7.26 16.55 17.89
C ASP A 105 8.04 17.88 17.80
N PRO A 106 7.80 18.83 18.71
CA PRO A 106 8.50 20.11 18.73
C PRO A 106 10.00 19.99 19.03
N ASN A 107 10.46 18.86 19.60
CA ASN A 107 11.88 18.59 19.90
C ASN A 107 12.59 17.80 18.80
N ASN A 108 11.83 17.20 17.87
CA ASN A 108 12.36 16.47 16.72
C ASN A 108 12.33 17.33 15.46
N LEU A 109 12.97 18.50 15.53
CA LEU A 109 13.33 19.20 14.31
C LEU A 109 14.38 18.35 13.59
N ASP A 110 13.98 17.67 12.52
CA ASP A 110 14.89 17.08 11.55
C ASP A 110 15.65 18.14 10.72
N VAL A 111 15.96 19.30 11.34
CA VAL A 111 16.79 20.35 10.75
C VAL A 111 18.20 20.20 11.30
N SER A 112 19.16 19.94 10.42
CA SER A 112 20.56 19.76 10.79
C SER A 112 21.48 20.41 9.77
N THR A 113 22.74 20.62 10.13
CA THR A 113 23.77 21.02 9.17
C THR A 113 24.62 19.81 8.77
N THR A 114 24.94 19.67 7.49
CA THR A 114 25.96 18.70 7.07
C THR A 114 27.34 19.14 7.56
N ILE A 115 28.30 18.22 7.52
CA ILE A 115 29.73 18.52 7.75
C ILE A 115 30.30 19.58 6.79
N LEU A 116 29.64 19.83 5.65
CA LEU A 116 30.02 20.84 4.66
C LEU A 116 29.25 22.16 4.85
N GLY A 117 28.44 22.28 5.91
CA GLY A 117 27.67 23.48 6.24
C GLY A 117 26.35 23.64 5.48
N ALA A 118 25.86 22.61 4.78
CA ALA A 118 24.57 22.67 4.10
C ALA A 118 23.42 22.38 5.08
N THR A 119 22.34 23.16 5.01
CA THR A 119 21.11 22.90 5.77
C THR A 119 20.39 21.68 5.21
N GLN A 120 20.03 20.76 6.10
CA GLN A 120 19.20 19.58 5.82
C GLN A 120 17.87 19.73 6.51
N TYR A 121 16.81 19.22 5.89
CA TYR A 121 15.48 19.16 6.44
C TYR A 121 14.87 17.81 6.10
N ALA A 122 14.47 17.03 7.11
CA ALA A 122 13.74 15.78 6.89
C ALA A 122 12.27 15.89 7.32
N VAL A 123 11.43 15.11 6.67
CA VAL A 123 10.01 14.98 7.02
C VAL A 123 9.70 13.51 7.11
N THR A 124 9.21 13.07 8.27
CA THR A 124 8.91 11.67 8.54
C THR A 124 7.42 11.51 8.82
N ALA A 125 6.78 10.60 8.07
CA ALA A 125 5.38 10.26 8.25
C ALA A 125 5.15 8.75 8.27
N THR A 126 4.09 8.33 8.96
CA THR A 126 3.66 6.95 9.11
C THR A 126 2.16 6.87 8.88
N TRP A 127 1.75 6.18 7.81
CA TRP A 127 0.34 6.00 7.47
C TRP A 127 -0.06 4.52 7.60
N PRO A 128 -1.04 4.17 8.47
CA PRO A 128 -1.54 2.79 8.54
C PRO A 128 -2.39 2.47 7.30
N VAL A 129 -2.05 1.40 6.59
CA VAL A 129 -2.85 0.89 5.47
C VAL A 129 -3.72 -0.25 5.97
N GLU A 130 -5.04 -0.11 5.81
CA GLU A 130 -5.96 -1.20 6.10
C GLU A 130 -5.94 -2.22 4.95
N THR A 131 -5.60 -3.47 5.27
CA THR A 131 -5.81 -4.61 4.37
C THR A 131 -7.23 -5.15 4.54
N TYR A 132 -7.84 -5.60 3.44
CA TYR A 132 -9.21 -6.12 3.45
C TYR A 132 -9.23 -7.64 3.41
N PHE A 133 -8.45 -8.25 2.52
CA PHE A 133 -8.50 -9.68 2.24
C PHE A 133 -7.50 -10.49 3.08
N LEU A 134 -6.31 -9.95 3.34
CA LEU A 134 -5.27 -10.51 4.21
C LEU A 134 -5.69 -10.64 5.67
N LYS A 135 -6.73 -9.91 6.11
CA LYS A 135 -7.29 -10.07 7.46
C LYS A 135 -8.19 -11.31 7.58
N VAL A 136 -8.67 -11.81 6.45
CA VAL A 136 -9.70 -12.87 6.37
C VAL A 136 -9.10 -14.21 5.93
N LEU A 137 -8.01 -14.17 5.14
CA LEU A 137 -7.21 -15.33 4.75
C LEU A 137 -6.35 -15.85 5.92
#